data_AF-A0A8C9FZ78-F1
#
_entry.id   AF-A0A8C9FZ78-F1
#
_cell.length_a   1.000
_cell.length_b   1.000
_cell.length_c   1.000
_cell.angle_alpha   90.00
_cell.angle_beta   90.00
_cell.angle_gamma   90.00
#
_symmetry.space_group_name_H-M   'P 1'
#
loop_
_entity.id
_entity.type
_entity.pdbx_description
1 polymer ?
#
loop_
_entity_poly.entity_id
_entity_poly.type
_entity_poly.pdbx_seq_one_letter_code
_entity_poly.pdbx_strand_id
1 'polypeptide(L)'
;MGLETEPLFQAWSYFRRRKFRQCSELCSQLLEGAPGEQAAWSLKTRALTEMVYVDEIEMDQEGIAEMMLDENAIAQVARPGTSLKLPGTSQGGGPSPAVRPVTQSGRPITGFVRPSTQSGRPSTMEQAIKTPRTALTARPISSASGRYVRLGTVSFCSWTKFTSIHRFTKINRNPQIYKFCETNFYSVKISERTIT
;
A
#
# COMPACT_ATOMS: atom_id res chain seq x y z
N MET A 1 7.57 26.01 39.03
CA MET A 1 7.09 24.62 39.12
C MET A 1 6.64 24.22 37.73
N GLY A 2 7.46 23.44 37.01
CA GLY A 2 7.07 22.93 35.69
C GLY A 2 5.94 21.93 35.88
N LEU A 3 4.82 22.13 35.20
CA LEU A 3 3.73 21.16 35.15
C LEU A 3 4.29 19.85 34.58
N GLU A 4 4.42 18.81 35.39
CA GLU A 4 4.67 17.46 34.91
C GLU A 4 3.48 17.06 34.04
N THR A 5 3.65 17.16 32.72
CA THR A 5 2.60 16.79 31.79
C THR A 5 2.41 15.28 31.83
N GLU A 6 1.17 14.83 32.04
CA GLU A 6 0.80 13.43 32.00
C GLU A 6 1.30 12.79 30.68
N PRO A 7 2.04 11.66 30.75
CA PRO A 7 2.78 11.14 29.60
C PRO A 7 1.88 10.67 28.46
N LEU A 8 0.69 10.12 28.74
CA LEU A 8 -0.26 9.72 27.69
C LEU A 8 -0.81 10.94 26.93
N PHE A 9 -1.11 12.04 27.64
CA PHE A 9 -1.51 13.30 27.03
C PHE A 9 -0.40 13.88 26.16
N GLN A 10 0.86 13.76 26.59
CA GLN A 10 2.02 14.15 25.79
C GLN A 10 2.14 13.29 24.51
N ALA A 11 1.97 11.97 24.61
CA ALA A 11 1.93 11.07 23.44
C ALA A 11 0.83 11.47 22.47
N TRP A 12 -0.37 11.75 22.97
CA TRP A 12 -1.51 12.15 22.13
C TRP A 12 -1.25 13.48 21.41
N SER A 13 -0.62 14.43 22.09
CA SER A 13 -0.17 15.69 21.49
C SER A 13 0.87 15.46 20.38
N TYR A 14 1.80 14.50 20.55
CA TYR A 14 2.72 14.12 19.48
C TYR A 14 2.01 13.49 18.28
N PHE A 15 1.05 12.59 18.53
CA PHE A 15 0.25 11.96 17.49
C PHE A 15 -0.51 12.98 16.63
N ARG A 16 -1.21 13.93 17.27
CA ARG A 16 -1.93 15.01 16.56
C ARG A 16 -1.02 15.88 15.69
N ARG A 17 0.24 16.06 16.10
CA ARG A 17 1.26 16.82 15.34
C ARG A 17 1.99 15.98 14.30
N ARG A 18 1.50 14.76 14.00
CA ARG A 18 2.14 13.78 13.09
C ARG A 18 3.57 13.40 13.49
N LYS A 19 3.93 13.58 14.76
CA LYS A 19 5.22 13.15 15.33
C LYS A 19 5.11 11.70 15.79
N PHE A 20 4.84 10.81 14.84
CA PHE A 20 4.52 9.42 15.13
C PHE A 20 5.65 8.68 15.84
N ARG A 21 6.92 8.95 15.45
CA ARG A 21 8.07 8.26 16.04
C ARG A 21 8.17 8.49 17.55
N GLN A 22 8.12 9.76 17.95
CA GLN A 22 8.15 10.18 19.36
C GLN A 22 6.95 9.63 20.13
N CYS A 23 5.76 9.63 19.52
CA CYS A 23 4.58 9.00 20.10
C CYS A 23 4.79 7.51 20.36
N SER A 24 5.35 6.77 19.39
CA SER A 24 5.56 5.32 19.52
C SER A 24 6.60 4.96 20.58
N GLU A 25 7.66 5.77 20.71
CA GLU A 25 8.72 5.60 21.71
C GLU A 25 8.18 5.87 23.12
N LEU A 26 7.43 6.97 23.29
CA LEU A 26 6.83 7.34 24.57
C LEU A 26 5.74 6.33 25.01
N CYS A 27 4.90 5.87 24.09
CA CYS A 27 3.96 4.78 24.36
C CYS A 27 4.67 3.47 24.72
N SER A 28 5.88 3.22 24.20
CA SER A 28 6.64 2.01 24.57
C SER A 28 7.15 2.09 26.01
N GLN A 29 7.65 3.26 26.42
CA GLN A 29 8.06 3.53 27.81
C GLN A 29 6.88 3.37 28.79
N LEU A 30 5.69 3.86 28.41
CA LEU A 30 4.48 3.69 29.23
C LEU A 30 4.08 2.22 29.41
N LEU A 31 4.15 1.45 28.33
CA LEU A 31 3.79 0.03 28.33
C LEU A 31 4.82 -0.85 29.08
N GLU A 32 6.07 -0.40 29.23
CA GLU A 32 7.08 -1.06 30.04
C GLU A 32 6.81 -0.90 31.55
N GLY A 33 6.29 0.26 31.98
CA GLY A 33 5.96 0.54 33.37
C GLY A 33 4.63 -0.09 33.84
N ALA A 34 3.56 0.06 33.05
CA ALA A 34 2.22 -0.43 33.39
C ALA A 34 1.67 -1.34 32.27
N PRO A 35 1.74 -2.68 32.42
CA PRO A 35 1.43 -3.61 31.34
C PRO A 35 -0.08 -3.78 31.02
N GLY A 36 -0.94 -2.80 31.33
CA GLY A 36 -2.40 -2.89 31.21
C GLY A 36 -3.11 -1.72 30.53
N GLU A 37 -2.39 -0.67 30.10
CA GLU A 37 -3.03 0.52 29.52
C GLU A 37 -3.45 0.30 28.05
N GLN A 38 -4.73 -0.01 27.86
CA GLN A 38 -5.33 -0.16 26.54
C GLN A 38 -5.20 1.10 25.66
N ALA A 39 -5.26 2.28 26.27
CA ALA A 39 -5.14 3.56 25.57
C ALA A 39 -3.75 3.75 24.94
N ALA A 40 -2.67 3.57 25.72
CA ALA A 40 -1.30 3.67 25.24
C ALA A 40 -0.99 2.67 24.12
N TRP A 41 -1.53 1.45 24.23
CA TRP A 41 -1.39 0.43 23.19
C TRP A 41 -2.10 0.80 21.90
N SER A 42 -3.36 1.24 21.97
CA SER A 42 -4.11 1.68 20.79
C SER A 42 -3.47 2.90 20.10
N LEU A 43 -2.88 3.81 20.87
CA LEU A 43 -2.20 4.98 20.32
C LEU A 43 -0.88 4.58 19.63
N LYS A 44 -0.13 3.63 20.21
CA LYS A 44 1.09 3.08 19.60
C LYS A 44 0.80 2.38 18.27
N THR A 45 -0.23 1.54 18.23
CA THR A 45 -0.59 0.83 16.98
C THR A 45 -1.01 1.81 15.90
N ARG A 46 -1.83 2.81 16.23
CA ARG A 46 -2.19 3.89 15.29
C ARG A 46 -0.98 4.68 14.82
N ALA A 47 -0.06 5.04 15.71
CA ALA A 47 1.15 5.75 15.32
C ALA A 47 2.01 4.94 14.34
N LEU A 48 2.13 3.62 14.54
CA LEU A 48 2.90 2.74 13.65
C LEU A 48 2.24 2.57 12.28
N THR A 49 0.91 2.42 12.22
CA THR A 49 0.21 2.31 10.94
C THR A 49 0.25 3.62 10.17
N GLU A 50 0.12 4.77 10.85
CA GLU A 50 0.18 6.09 10.24
C GLU A 50 1.59 6.48 9.75
N MET A 51 2.66 5.92 10.33
CA MET A 51 4.03 6.11 9.81
C MET A 51 4.20 5.58 8.40
N VAL A 52 3.47 4.53 8.05
CA VAL A 52 3.61 3.82 6.77
C VAL A 52 2.30 3.83 6.00
N TYR A 53 1.38 4.71 6.38
CA TYR A 53 0.11 4.85 5.71
C TYR A 53 0.32 5.38 4.30
N VAL A 54 -0.28 4.70 3.33
CA VAL A 54 -0.35 5.10 1.93
C VAL A 54 -1.83 5.04 1.55
N ASP A 55 -2.29 6.01 0.76
CA ASP A 55 -3.66 6.01 0.29
C ASP A 55 -3.92 4.80 -0.62
N GLU A 56 -4.93 4.00 -0.26
CA GLU A 56 -5.33 2.81 -0.99
C GLU A 56 -5.75 3.15 -2.43
N ILE A 57 -6.30 4.35 -2.67
CA ILE A 57 -6.69 4.81 -4.01
C ILE A 57 -5.47 4.99 -4.92
N GLU A 58 -4.33 5.42 -4.37
CA GLU A 58 -3.08 5.53 -5.12
C GLU A 58 -2.34 4.20 -5.26
N MET A 59 -2.75 3.16 -4.52
CA MET A 59 -2.12 1.83 -4.52
C MET A 59 -2.67 0.88 -5.61
N ASP A 60 -3.41 1.39 -6.59
CA ASP A 60 -3.89 0.67 -7.77
C ASP A 60 -2.74 0.37 -8.76
N GLN A 61 -1.85 -0.55 -8.38
CA GLN A 61 -0.77 -1.06 -9.22
C GLN A 61 -1.15 -2.42 -9.80
N GLU A 62 -1.31 -2.48 -11.12
CA GLU A 62 -1.50 -3.73 -11.88
C GLU A 62 -0.14 -4.40 -12.12
N GLY A 63 -0.03 -5.68 -11.78
CA GLY A 63 1.09 -6.57 -12.11
C GLY A 63 0.87 -7.36 -13.39
N ILE A 64 1.88 -8.12 -13.83
CA ILE A 64 1.81 -8.88 -15.10
C ILE A 64 0.66 -9.90 -15.11
N ALA A 65 0.45 -10.62 -14.00
CA ALA A 65 -0.61 -11.61 -13.89
C ALA A 65 -2.00 -10.98 -14.02
N GLU A 66 -2.25 -9.85 -13.36
CA GLU A 66 -3.54 -9.15 -13.46
C GLU A 66 -3.76 -8.56 -14.87
N MET A 67 -2.70 -8.13 -15.54
CA MET A 67 -2.83 -7.58 -16.90
C MET A 67 -3.10 -8.66 -17.96
N MET A 68 -2.61 -9.89 -17.76
CA MET A 68 -2.59 -10.95 -18.78
C MET A 68 -3.45 -12.18 -18.47
N LEU A 69 -3.56 -12.58 -17.20
CA LEU A 69 -4.26 -13.79 -16.79
C LEU A 69 -5.63 -13.48 -16.19
N ASP A 70 -5.85 -12.25 -15.74
CA ASP A 70 -7.11 -11.81 -15.13
C ASP A 70 -7.99 -11.09 -16.17
N GLU A 71 -8.89 -11.85 -16.79
CA GLU A 71 -9.83 -11.34 -17.78
C GLU A 71 -11.21 -11.04 -17.17
N ASN A 72 -11.35 -9.80 -16.68
CA ASN A 72 -12.62 -9.31 -16.12
C ASN A 72 -13.49 -8.51 -17.11
N ALA A 73 -13.07 -8.39 -18.38
CA ALA A 73 -13.81 -7.63 -19.39
C ALA A 73 -14.82 -8.52 -20.13
N ILE A 74 -16.09 -8.11 -20.14
CA ILE A 74 -17.17 -8.86 -20.83
C ILE A 74 -16.98 -8.83 -22.36
N ALA A 75 -16.62 -7.67 -22.91
CA ALA A 75 -16.45 -7.50 -24.35
C ALA A 75 -15.02 -7.85 -24.79
N GLN A 76 -14.91 -8.89 -25.61
CA GLN A 76 -13.65 -9.30 -26.26
C GLN A 76 -13.22 -8.28 -27.33
N VAL A 77 -14.18 -7.84 -28.16
CA VAL A 77 -13.96 -6.82 -29.20
C VAL A 77 -14.91 -5.66 -28.94
N ALA A 78 -14.49 -4.73 -28.09
CA ALA A 78 -15.25 -3.52 -27.81
C ALA A 78 -15.19 -2.55 -29.00
N ARG A 79 -16.27 -1.79 -29.21
CA ARG A 79 -16.29 -0.69 -30.19
C ARG A 79 -15.22 0.36 -29.80
N PRO A 80 -14.54 0.99 -30.77
CA PRO A 80 -13.61 2.08 -30.46
C PRO A 80 -14.29 3.18 -29.62
N GLY A 81 -13.62 3.61 -28.55
CA GLY A 81 -14.14 4.60 -27.60
C GLY A 81 -15.00 4.04 -26.46
N THR A 82 -15.37 2.76 -26.48
CA THR A 82 -16.13 2.12 -25.38
C THR A 82 -15.28 1.21 -24.50
N SER A 83 -13.96 1.22 -24.67
CA SER A 83 -13.00 0.47 -23.85
C SER A 83 -11.69 1.22 -23.71
N LEU A 84 -11.05 1.07 -22.54
CA LEU A 84 -9.73 1.63 -22.25
C LEU A 84 -8.57 0.78 -22.77
N LYS A 85 -8.82 -0.49 -23.18
CA LYS A 85 -7.78 -1.43 -23.67
C LYS A 85 -7.10 -0.92 -24.94
N LEU A 86 -7.88 -0.30 -25.84
CA LEU A 86 -7.38 0.26 -27.10
C LEU A 86 -7.09 1.75 -26.92
N PRO A 87 -5.86 2.22 -27.15
CA PRO A 87 -5.57 3.64 -27.14
C PRO A 87 -6.29 4.30 -28.33
N GLY A 88 -7.37 5.04 -28.06
CA GLY A 88 -8.09 5.84 -29.06
C GLY A 88 -7.31 7.06 -29.56
N THR A 89 -6.01 7.17 -29.23
CA THR A 89 -5.15 8.32 -29.54
C THR A 89 -4.89 8.47 -31.04
N SER A 90 -5.09 7.42 -31.84
CA SER A 90 -5.02 7.46 -33.31
C SER A 90 -6.29 8.00 -33.99
N GLN A 91 -7.42 8.12 -33.27
CA GLN A 91 -8.68 8.67 -33.80
C GLN A 91 -8.78 10.19 -33.52
N GLY A 92 -7.89 10.97 -34.15
CA GLY A 92 -8.24 12.32 -34.64
C GLY A 92 -8.39 13.49 -33.68
N GLY A 93 -7.87 13.46 -32.45
CA GLY A 93 -8.01 14.61 -31.51
C GLY A 93 -6.77 14.99 -30.70
N GLY A 94 -5.68 14.24 -30.78
CA GLY A 94 -4.45 14.45 -30.01
C GLY A 94 -3.29 14.98 -30.85
N PRO A 95 -2.26 15.59 -30.22
CA PRO A 95 -1.03 15.97 -30.92
C PRO A 95 -0.37 14.74 -31.55
N SER A 96 0.11 14.90 -32.79
CA SER A 96 0.79 13.81 -33.49
C SER A 96 2.10 13.44 -32.79
N PRO A 97 2.64 12.22 -32.98
CA PRO A 97 3.94 11.82 -32.44
C PRO A 97 5.11 12.73 -32.85
N ALA A 98 4.96 13.46 -33.96
CA ALA A 98 5.92 14.48 -34.41
C ALA A 98 5.93 15.73 -33.52
N VAL A 99 4.82 16.02 -32.82
CA VAL A 99 4.68 17.16 -31.91
C VAL A 99 4.89 16.74 -30.45
N ARG A 100 4.37 15.58 -30.05
CA ARG A 100 4.47 15.08 -28.68
C ARG A 100 5.04 13.66 -28.65
N PRO A 101 6.13 13.43 -27.90
CA PRO A 101 6.67 12.09 -27.70
C PRO A 101 5.62 11.13 -27.15
N VAL A 102 5.64 9.90 -27.64
CA VAL A 102 4.74 8.82 -27.21
C VAL A 102 5.50 7.78 -26.39
N THR A 103 4.79 7.13 -25.47
CA THR A 103 5.27 5.94 -24.79
C THR A 103 5.26 4.74 -25.74
N GLN A 104 5.88 3.62 -25.35
CA GLN A 104 5.96 2.39 -26.15
C GLN A 104 4.60 1.89 -26.69
N SER A 105 3.54 2.16 -25.95
CA SER A 105 2.16 1.82 -26.24
C SER A 105 1.43 2.77 -27.19
N GLY A 106 2.10 3.82 -27.70
CA GLY A 106 1.48 4.83 -28.59
C GLY A 106 0.62 5.86 -27.87
N ARG A 107 0.61 5.88 -26.53
CA ARG A 107 -0.01 6.97 -25.76
C ARG A 107 0.96 8.15 -25.64
N PRO A 108 0.53 9.39 -25.88
CA PRO A 108 1.38 10.56 -25.65
C PRO A 108 1.82 10.66 -24.18
N ILE A 109 3.07 11.07 -23.94
CA ILE A 109 3.63 11.19 -22.59
C ILE A 109 2.85 12.19 -21.75
N THR A 110 2.30 11.78 -20.60
CA THR A 110 1.55 12.64 -19.68
C THR A 110 2.47 13.60 -18.89
N GLY A 111 1.95 14.77 -18.50
CA GLY A 111 2.66 15.72 -17.63
C GLY A 111 2.57 15.42 -16.13
N PHE A 112 1.75 14.42 -15.75
CA PHE A 112 1.60 13.99 -14.35
C PHE A 112 1.65 12.47 -14.26
N VAL A 113 2.48 11.95 -13.35
CA VAL A 113 2.71 10.52 -13.14
C VAL A 113 2.14 10.11 -11.78
N ARG A 114 1.05 9.37 -11.78
CA ARG A 114 0.49 8.67 -10.60
C ARG A 114 0.99 7.23 -10.56
N PRO A 115 1.11 6.58 -9.39
CA PRO A 115 1.45 5.15 -9.33
C PRO A 115 0.55 4.26 -10.18
N SER A 116 -0.75 4.59 -10.28
CA SER A 116 -1.74 3.91 -11.13
C SER A 116 -1.71 4.31 -12.62
N THR A 117 -0.76 5.12 -13.05
CA THR A 117 -0.67 5.54 -14.46
C THR A 117 -0.27 4.35 -15.33
N GLN A 118 -1.21 3.89 -16.15
CA GLN A 118 -1.00 2.86 -17.16
C GLN A 118 -0.79 3.53 -18.53
N SER A 119 0.43 3.42 -19.07
CA SER A 119 0.70 3.89 -20.42
C SER A 119 0.23 2.87 -21.47
N GLY A 120 0.12 1.58 -21.14
CA GLY A 120 -0.45 0.55 -22.00
C GLY A 120 -0.46 -0.84 -21.38
N ARG A 121 -0.90 -1.84 -22.15
CA ARG A 121 -0.86 -3.25 -21.75
C ARG A 121 0.07 -4.05 -22.68
N PRO A 122 0.89 -4.99 -22.16
CA PRO A 122 1.66 -5.87 -23.01
C PRO A 122 0.70 -6.79 -23.78
N SER A 123 1.03 -7.22 -24.99
CA SER A 123 0.18 -8.16 -25.74
C SER A 123 0.48 -9.62 -25.44
N THR A 124 1.70 -9.94 -25.00
CA THR A 124 2.11 -11.29 -24.63
C THR A 124 2.92 -11.30 -23.34
N MET A 125 2.99 -12.46 -22.69
CA MET A 125 3.78 -12.64 -21.47
C MET A 125 5.28 -12.47 -21.73
N GLU A 126 5.79 -12.96 -22.86
CA GLU A 126 7.19 -12.80 -23.25
C GLU A 126 7.54 -11.33 -23.45
N GLN A 127 6.63 -10.56 -24.05
CA GLN A 127 6.80 -9.12 -24.20
C GLN A 127 6.80 -8.44 -22.83
N ALA A 128 5.89 -8.80 -21.92
CA ALA A 128 5.85 -8.23 -20.58
C ALA A 128 7.17 -8.43 -19.80
N ILE A 129 7.86 -9.55 -20.03
CA ILE A 129 9.15 -9.85 -19.38
C ILE A 129 10.33 -9.16 -20.09
N LYS A 130 10.32 -9.13 -21.43
CA LYS A 130 11.42 -8.56 -22.24
C LYS A 130 11.39 -7.04 -22.30
N THR A 131 10.25 -6.39 -22.02
CA THR A 131 10.15 -4.93 -21.99
C THR A 131 10.76 -4.34 -20.72
N PRO A 132 11.28 -3.09 -20.78
CA PRO A 132 11.75 -2.39 -19.59
C PRO A 132 10.65 -2.33 -18.51
N ARG A 133 11.05 -2.55 -17.25
CA ARG A 133 10.11 -2.75 -16.13
C ARG A 133 9.25 -1.53 -15.79
N THR A 134 9.58 -0.35 -16.31
CA THR A 134 8.87 0.92 -16.13
C THR A 134 8.27 1.46 -17.42
N ALA A 135 8.25 0.66 -18.50
CA ALA A 135 7.75 1.12 -19.80
C ALA A 135 6.23 1.34 -19.79
N LEU A 136 5.50 0.51 -19.04
CA LEU A 136 4.03 0.47 -19.04
C LEU A 136 3.39 1.06 -17.77
N THR A 137 4.18 1.17 -16.71
CA THR A 137 3.75 1.53 -15.35
C THR A 137 4.69 2.57 -14.74
N ALA A 138 4.17 3.43 -13.86
CA ALA A 138 4.97 4.45 -13.19
C ALA A 138 6.05 3.90 -12.24
N ARG A 139 5.90 2.64 -11.80
CA ARG A 139 6.84 1.93 -10.93
C ARG A 139 7.28 0.61 -11.59
N PRO A 140 8.41 0.02 -11.16
CA PRO A 140 8.91 -1.21 -11.77
C PRO A 140 7.95 -2.40 -11.60
N ILE A 141 7.38 -2.85 -12.71
CA ILE A 141 6.84 -4.21 -12.99
C ILE A 141 6.26 -4.94 -11.78
N SER A 142 6.63 -6.20 -11.60
CA SER A 142 6.19 -7.20 -10.60
C SER A 142 5.21 -8.20 -11.19
N SER A 143 5.40 -9.48 -10.86
CA SER A 143 4.64 -10.58 -11.45
C SER A 143 3.17 -10.54 -11.03
N ALA A 144 2.90 -10.10 -9.80
CA ALA A 144 1.58 -9.81 -9.25
C ALA A 144 1.62 -8.47 -8.51
N SER A 145 0.46 -7.87 -8.23
CA SER A 145 0.36 -6.56 -7.57
C SER A 145 1.14 -6.52 -6.26
N GLY A 146 1.94 -5.46 -6.08
CA GLY A 146 2.74 -5.21 -4.88
C GLY A 146 1.92 -4.90 -3.61
N ARG A 147 0.58 -4.91 -3.69
CA ARG A 147 -0.34 -4.75 -2.55
C ARG A 147 -0.01 -5.72 -1.41
N TYR A 148 0.37 -6.96 -1.72
CA TYR A 148 0.66 -7.97 -0.69
C TYR A 148 2.09 -7.91 -0.13
N VAL A 149 3.09 -7.55 -0.96
CA VAL A 149 4.50 -7.64 -0.58
C VAL A 149 4.91 -6.51 0.38
N ARG A 150 4.42 -5.29 0.16
CA ARG A 150 4.77 -4.14 1.01
C ARG A 150 4.11 -4.23 2.39
N LEU A 151 2.85 -4.67 2.48
CA LEU A 151 2.21 -4.93 3.77
C LEU A 151 3.00 -5.95 4.59
N GLY A 152 3.55 -7.00 3.97
CA GLY A 152 4.41 -8.00 4.63
C GLY A 152 5.73 -7.43 5.16
N THR A 153 6.47 -6.63 4.38
CA THR A 153 7.76 -6.05 4.81
C THR A 153 7.60 -4.95 5.86
N VAL A 154 6.55 -4.14 5.76
CA VAL A 154 6.23 -3.09 6.74
C VAL A 154 5.82 -3.70 8.09
N SER A 155 5.14 -4.84 8.04
CA SER A 155 4.83 -5.64 9.22
C SER A 155 6.10 -6.10 9.92
N PHE A 156 7.11 -6.62 9.19
CA PHE A 156 8.38 -7.08 9.78
C PHE A 156 9.20 -5.96 10.45
N CYS A 157 9.25 -4.77 9.84
CA CYS A 157 9.95 -3.62 10.43
C CYS A 157 9.28 -3.11 11.72
N SER A 158 7.95 -3.14 11.75
CA SER A 158 7.17 -2.79 12.95
C SER A 158 7.19 -3.90 14.01
N TRP A 159 7.37 -5.16 13.60
CA TRP A 159 7.30 -6.37 14.43
C TRP A 159 8.37 -6.41 15.53
N THR A 160 9.59 -5.94 15.25
CA THR A 160 10.69 -5.89 16.23
C THR A 160 10.37 -4.99 17.44
N LYS A 161 9.43 -4.04 17.29
CA LYS A 161 8.92 -3.16 18.37
C LYS A 161 7.57 -3.63 18.95
N PHE A 162 7.06 -4.77 18.48
CA PHE A 162 5.73 -5.33 18.72
C PHE A 162 5.76 -6.63 19.55
N THR A 163 6.84 -6.88 20.30
CA THR A 163 7.11 -8.07 21.13
C THR A 163 6.12 -8.31 22.29
N SER A 164 5.03 -7.56 22.38
CA SER A 164 4.00 -7.67 23.45
C SER A 164 2.63 -8.14 22.97
N ILE A 165 2.49 -8.77 21.80
CA ILE A 165 1.21 -9.37 21.35
C ILE A 165 0.69 -10.40 22.37
N HIS A 166 1.58 -11.22 22.95
CA HIS A 166 1.21 -12.18 24.00
C HIS A 166 0.67 -11.53 25.28
N ARG A 167 0.91 -10.23 25.52
CA ARG A 167 0.31 -9.47 26.62
C ARG A 167 -1.07 -8.90 26.25
N PHE A 168 -1.29 -8.53 25.00
CA PHE A 168 -2.57 -8.01 24.52
C PHE A 168 -3.72 -9.01 24.69
N THR A 169 -3.43 -10.30 24.48
CA THR A 169 -4.45 -11.34 24.59
C THR A 169 -4.99 -11.55 26.01
N LYS A 170 -4.23 -11.11 27.02
CA LYS A 170 -4.60 -11.22 28.43
C LYS A 170 -5.45 -10.03 28.91
N ILE A 171 -5.42 -8.91 28.20
CA ILE A 171 -5.99 -7.62 28.64
C ILE A 171 -7.35 -7.35 27.98
N ASN A 172 -7.61 -7.87 26.78
CA ASN A 172 -8.81 -7.53 26.03
C ASN A 172 -9.84 -8.67 26.00
N ARG A 173 -11.03 -8.49 26.60
CA ARG A 173 -12.18 -9.41 26.43
C ARG A 173 -13.06 -9.05 25.22
N ASN A 174 -12.71 -8.03 24.44
CA ASN A 174 -13.58 -7.47 23.41
C ASN A 174 -13.23 -8.03 22.01
N PRO A 175 -14.09 -8.86 21.39
CA PRO A 175 -13.74 -9.65 20.21
C PRO A 175 -13.55 -8.81 18.93
N GLN A 176 -14.06 -7.57 18.87
CA GLN A 176 -13.97 -6.72 17.67
C GLN A 176 -12.57 -6.13 17.46
N ILE A 177 -11.91 -5.73 18.55
CA ILE A 177 -10.54 -5.19 18.50
C ILE A 177 -9.54 -6.32 18.20
N TYR A 178 -9.83 -7.52 18.72
CA TYR A 178 -9.13 -8.75 18.37
C TYR A 178 -9.20 -9.05 16.88
N LYS A 179 -10.40 -9.00 16.27
CA LYS A 179 -10.55 -9.23 14.83
C LYS A 179 -9.78 -8.20 14.01
N PHE A 180 -9.82 -6.91 14.35
CA PHE A 180 -9.04 -5.88 13.63
C PHE A 180 -7.53 -6.12 13.70
N CYS A 181 -7.03 -6.59 14.85
CA CYS A 181 -5.61 -6.94 14.98
C CYS A 181 -5.30 -8.26 14.26
N GLU A 182 -6.17 -9.27 14.35
CA GLU A 182 -6.01 -10.56 13.67
C GLU A 182 -6.12 -10.47 12.16
N THR A 183 -7.08 -9.74 11.55
CA THR A 183 -7.15 -9.64 10.07
C THR A 183 -5.93 -8.94 9.47
N ASN A 184 -5.41 -7.94 10.18
CA ASN A 184 -4.17 -7.25 9.76
C ASN A 184 -2.90 -8.09 9.99
N PHE A 185 -2.88 -9.01 10.97
CA PHE A 185 -1.73 -9.87 11.25
C PHE A 185 -1.80 -11.29 10.62
N TYR A 186 -2.98 -11.89 10.40
CA TYR A 186 -3.13 -13.21 9.78
C TYR A 186 -2.85 -13.17 8.29
N SER A 187 -3.09 -12.04 7.61
CA SER A 187 -2.62 -11.83 6.24
C SER A 187 -1.09 -11.96 6.13
N VAL A 188 -0.35 -11.73 7.22
CA VAL A 188 1.12 -11.89 7.28
C VAL A 188 1.52 -13.38 7.40
N LYS A 189 0.78 -14.20 8.15
CA LYS A 189 1.07 -15.65 8.29
C LYS A 189 0.80 -16.45 7.01
N ILE A 190 -0.14 -16.02 6.19
CA ILE A 190 -0.43 -16.70 4.91
C ILE A 190 0.74 -16.49 3.93
N SER A 191 1.39 -15.32 3.96
CA SER A 191 2.58 -15.02 3.15
C SER A 191 3.82 -15.85 3.56
N GLU A 192 3.93 -16.31 4.80
CA GLU A 192 5.05 -17.17 5.23
C GLU A 192 4.91 -18.63 4.77
N ARG A 193 3.70 -19.10 4.45
CA ARG A 193 3.48 -20.47 3.94
C ARG A 193 3.62 -20.59 2.42
N THR A 194 3.76 -19.49 1.69
CA THR A 194 3.92 -19.48 0.23
C THR A 194 5.36 -19.22 -0.21
N ILE A 195 6.30 -19.04 0.73
CA ILE A 195 7.74 -18.82 0.48
C ILE A 195 8.55 -19.98 1.10
N THR A 196 8.07 -21.21 0.93
CA THR A 196 8.85 -22.44 1.02
C THR A 196 8.50 -23.34 -0.13
#